data_AF-T1D6F2-F1
#
_entry.id   AF-T1D6F2-F1
#
_cell.length_a   1.000
_cell.length_b   1.000
_cell.length_c   1.000
_cell.angle_alpha   90.00
_cell.angle_beta   90.00
_cell.angle_gamma   90.00
#
_symmetry.space_group_name_H-M   'P 1'
#
loop_
_entity.id
_entity.type
_entity.pdbx_description
1 polymer ?
#
loop_
_entity_poly.entity_id
_entity_poly.type
_entity_poly.pdbx_seq_one_letter_code
_entity_poly.pdbx_strand_id
1 'polypeptide(L)'
;DYQVEPDDPQRSVPNPARKAVDQELHQARTRVDKIKETYGAMMLDPLQGGRLTGRGLDAAQKSIRRELDEANDQVETLRAQQKSLPVRVPLIQARPNQELVKLSTGRKHLTNVLKLVAYQIESDLVNLLRPHYARTDDEGRTLIQTALQGAATLEPTATELRVTLCPLSSAHRSQAVAALGDTLNESQTCFPGTRLPLRFAVAGIDKCSKKRTG
;
A
#
# COMPACT_ATOMS: atom_id res chain seq x y z
N ASP A 1 4.33 -19.12 -1.26
CA ASP A 1 3.66 -19.95 -2.28
C ASP A 1 2.50 -19.22 -2.92
N TYR A 2 2.66 -18.88 -4.19
CA TYR A 2 1.61 -18.31 -5.03
C TYR A 2 0.93 -19.44 -5.80
N GLN A 3 0.15 -20.25 -5.10
CA GLN A 3 -0.63 -21.31 -5.74
C GLN A 3 -1.67 -20.67 -6.66
N VAL A 4 -1.79 -21.20 -7.88
CA VAL A 4 -2.71 -20.70 -8.91
C VAL A 4 -3.89 -21.65 -9.05
N GLU A 5 -5.08 -21.11 -9.29
CA GLU A 5 -6.32 -21.86 -9.54
C GLU A 5 -6.88 -21.49 -10.91
N PRO A 6 -7.65 -22.36 -11.57
CA PRO A 6 -8.37 -22.01 -12.80
C PRO A 6 -9.24 -20.76 -12.59
N ASP A 7 -9.08 -19.77 -13.47
CA ASP A 7 -9.94 -18.58 -13.54
C ASP A 7 -11.12 -18.84 -14.49
N ASP A 8 -12.23 -18.15 -14.26
CA ASP A 8 -13.44 -18.28 -15.09
C ASP A 8 -13.18 -17.68 -16.49
N PRO A 9 -13.24 -18.50 -17.57
CA PRO A 9 -13.01 -18.03 -18.93
C PRO A 9 -14.00 -16.95 -19.40
N GLN A 10 -15.21 -16.92 -18.83
CA GLN A 10 -16.27 -15.96 -19.17
C GLN A 10 -16.22 -14.68 -18.33
N ARG A 11 -15.29 -14.58 -17.37
CA ARG A 11 -15.12 -13.39 -16.53
C ARG A 11 -14.91 -12.15 -17.40
N SER A 12 -15.77 -11.14 -17.21
CA SER A 12 -15.72 -9.89 -17.98
C SER A 12 -14.52 -9.03 -17.58
N VAL A 13 -13.56 -8.86 -18.50
CA VAL A 13 -12.35 -8.06 -18.29
C VAL A 13 -12.25 -6.90 -19.28
N PRO A 14 -11.53 -5.81 -18.94
CA PRO A 14 -11.25 -4.73 -19.88
C PRO A 14 -10.55 -5.24 -21.13
N ASN A 15 -10.96 -4.76 -22.31
CA ASN A 15 -10.39 -5.18 -23.58
C ASN A 15 -8.96 -4.64 -23.74
N PRO A 16 -7.92 -5.52 -23.79
CA PRO A 16 -6.54 -5.07 -23.93
C PRO A 16 -6.27 -4.38 -25.27
N ALA A 17 -6.93 -4.79 -26.36
CA ALA A 17 -6.80 -4.13 -27.66
C ALA A 17 -7.34 -2.70 -27.60
N ARG A 18 -8.46 -2.47 -26.91
CA ARG A 18 -8.99 -1.12 -26.69
C ARG A 18 -8.04 -0.27 -25.85
N LYS A 19 -7.41 -0.85 -24.83
CA LYS A 19 -6.41 -0.16 -24.00
C LYS A 19 -5.18 0.26 -24.82
N ALA A 20 -4.75 -0.54 -25.78
CA ALA A 20 -3.66 -0.16 -26.70
C ALA A 20 -4.05 1.04 -27.56
N VAL A 21 -5.24 1.02 -28.17
CA VAL A 21 -5.77 2.16 -28.95
C VAL A 21 -5.94 3.41 -28.08
N ASP A 22 -6.38 3.27 -26.82
CA ASP A 22 -6.48 4.39 -25.87
C ASP A 22 -5.12 5.07 -25.63
N GLN A 23 -4.04 4.27 -25.55
CA GLN A 23 -2.67 4.79 -25.40
C GLN A 23 -2.21 5.53 -26.65
N GLU A 24 -2.42 4.96 -27.84
CA GLU A 24 -2.10 5.60 -29.11
C GLU A 24 -2.87 6.92 -29.30
N LEU A 25 -4.15 6.92 -28.95
CA LEU A 25 -5.01 8.10 -29.03
C LEU A 25 -4.56 9.19 -28.04
N HIS A 26 -4.09 8.82 -26.85
CA HIS A 26 -3.49 9.77 -25.92
C HIS A 26 -2.20 10.39 -26.52
N GLN A 27 -1.32 9.57 -27.09
CA GLN A 27 -0.09 10.05 -27.74
C GLN A 27 -0.39 10.98 -28.93
N ALA A 28 -1.37 10.63 -29.76
CA ALA A 28 -1.78 11.44 -30.91
C ALA A 28 -2.35 12.80 -30.47
N ARG A 29 -3.15 12.85 -29.39
CA ARG A 29 -3.62 14.11 -28.82
C ARG A 29 -2.50 14.98 -28.28
N THR A 30 -1.55 14.38 -27.55
CA THR A 30 -0.36 15.10 -27.09
C THR A 30 0.47 15.66 -28.25
N ARG A 31 0.54 14.95 -29.39
CA ARG A 31 1.18 15.46 -30.61
C ARG A 31 0.44 16.68 -31.17
N VAL A 32 -0.89 16.62 -31.25
CA VAL A 32 -1.72 17.76 -31.68
C VAL A 32 -1.49 18.98 -30.77
N ASP A 33 -1.45 18.79 -29.46
CA ASP A 33 -1.25 19.88 -28.50
C ASP A 33 0.14 20.52 -28.67
N LYS A 34 1.19 19.72 -28.87
CA LYS A 34 2.53 20.22 -29.20
C LYS A 34 2.57 21.04 -30.49
N ILE A 35 1.86 20.59 -31.54
CA ILE A 35 1.78 21.33 -32.82
C ILE A 35 1.04 22.67 -32.62
N LYS A 36 0.02 22.72 -31.76
CA LYS A 36 -0.68 23.97 -31.43
C LYS A 36 0.21 24.93 -30.64
N GLU A 37 1.03 24.40 -29.72
CA GLU A 37 2.01 25.20 -28.98
C GLU A 37 3.06 25.80 -29.93
N THR A 38 3.63 25.01 -30.84
CA THR A 38 4.60 25.52 -31.83
C THR A 38 3.96 26.54 -32.76
N TYR A 39 2.71 26.30 -33.19
CA TYR A 39 1.94 27.28 -33.96
C TYR A 39 1.76 28.60 -33.20
N GLY A 40 1.36 28.53 -31.94
CA GLY A 40 1.16 29.69 -31.07
C GLY A 40 2.46 30.49 -30.87
N ALA A 41 3.56 29.80 -30.56
CA ALA A 41 4.87 30.41 -30.43
C ALA A 41 5.33 31.08 -31.73
N MET A 42 5.15 30.42 -32.88
CA MET A 42 5.49 30.97 -34.19
C MET A 42 4.68 32.25 -34.51
N MET A 43 3.40 32.31 -34.12
CA MET A 43 2.57 33.51 -34.34
C MET A 43 2.93 34.67 -33.42
N LEU A 44 3.51 34.40 -32.25
CA LEU A 44 3.95 35.41 -31.30
C LEU A 44 5.38 35.91 -31.60
N ASP A 45 6.22 35.12 -32.28
CA ASP A 45 7.62 35.46 -32.61
C ASP A 45 7.77 36.84 -33.30
N PRO A 46 6.98 37.20 -34.33
CA PRO A 46 7.10 38.52 -34.97
C PRO A 46 6.78 39.70 -34.05
N LEU A 47 5.89 39.51 -33.06
CA LEU A 47 5.53 40.53 -32.07
C LEU A 47 6.63 40.75 -31.03
N GLN A 48 7.54 39.79 -30.88
CA GLN A 48 8.65 39.81 -29.93
C GLN A 48 9.99 40.19 -30.59
N GLY A 49 9.96 40.72 -31.81
CA GLY A 49 11.17 41.07 -32.56
C GLY A 49 11.84 39.89 -33.26
N GLY A 50 11.08 38.81 -33.51
CA GLY A 50 11.52 37.60 -34.19
C GLY A 50 11.92 37.79 -35.65
N ARG A 51 12.58 36.77 -36.21
CA ARG A 51 13.21 36.81 -37.55
C ARG A 51 12.26 36.46 -38.69
N LEU A 52 11.17 35.74 -38.43
CA LEU A 52 10.24 35.29 -39.46
C LEU A 52 9.20 36.37 -39.75
N THR A 53 9.19 36.92 -40.96
CA THR A 53 8.19 37.90 -41.40
C THR A 53 7.72 37.64 -42.84
N GLY A 54 6.51 38.12 -43.17
CA GLY A 54 5.93 38.04 -44.51
C GLY A 54 5.89 36.60 -45.06
N ARG A 55 6.43 36.40 -46.26
CA ARG A 55 6.39 35.11 -46.99
C ARG A 55 6.99 33.93 -46.23
N GLY A 56 8.00 34.17 -45.38
CA GLY A 56 8.63 33.11 -44.58
C GLY A 56 7.69 32.58 -43.49
N LEU A 57 6.93 33.49 -42.87
CA LEU A 57 5.90 33.16 -41.90
C LEU A 57 4.73 32.42 -42.55
N ASP A 58 4.29 32.85 -43.74
CA ASP A 58 3.21 32.19 -44.50
C ASP A 58 3.57 30.75 -44.88
N ALA A 59 4.83 30.51 -45.29
CA ALA A 59 5.30 29.18 -45.64
C ALA A 59 5.35 28.26 -44.42
N ALA A 60 5.88 28.75 -43.29
CA ALA A 60 5.92 28.01 -42.03
C ALA A 60 4.50 27.73 -41.50
N GLN A 61 3.58 28.70 -41.62
CA GLN A 61 2.18 28.54 -41.26
C GLN A 61 1.50 27.42 -42.06
N LYS A 62 1.74 27.38 -43.38
CA LYS A 62 1.20 26.31 -44.24
C LYS A 62 1.74 24.93 -43.85
N SER A 63 3.03 24.82 -43.51
CA SER A 63 3.62 23.56 -43.03
C SER A 63 2.94 23.08 -41.75
N ILE A 64 2.85 23.96 -40.74
CA ILE A 64 2.25 23.61 -39.45
C ILE A 64 0.77 23.27 -39.58
N ARG A 65 0.01 23.97 -40.43
CA ARG A 65 -1.39 23.61 -40.71
C ARG A 65 -1.52 22.22 -41.29
N ARG A 66 -0.68 21.87 -42.28
CA ARG A 66 -0.69 20.53 -42.86
C ARG A 66 -0.35 19.46 -41.82
N GLU A 67 0.66 19.68 -40.99
CA GLU A 67 1.01 18.76 -39.90
C GLU A 67 -0.13 18.61 -38.87
N LEU A 68 -0.85 19.70 -38.59
CA LEU A 68 -2.00 19.68 -37.70
C LEU A 68 -3.18 18.90 -38.29
N ASP A 69 -3.45 19.07 -39.59
CA ASP A 69 -4.49 18.34 -40.31
C ASP A 69 -4.19 16.83 -40.31
N GLU A 70 -2.95 16.44 -40.68
CA GLU A 70 -2.50 15.04 -40.65
C GLU A 70 -2.60 14.43 -39.24
N ALA A 71 -2.24 15.18 -38.20
CA ALA A 71 -2.33 14.72 -36.81
C ALA A 71 -3.79 14.59 -36.34
N ASN A 72 -4.69 15.48 -36.77
CA ASN A 72 -6.12 15.38 -36.45
C ASN A 72 -6.79 14.20 -37.17
N ASP A 73 -6.44 13.95 -38.43
CA ASP A 73 -6.93 12.79 -39.18
C ASP A 73 -6.51 11.47 -38.51
N GLN A 74 -5.29 11.42 -37.97
CA GLN A 74 -4.82 10.30 -37.17
C GLN A 74 -5.66 10.13 -35.89
N VAL A 75 -5.98 11.22 -35.19
CA VAL A 75 -6.85 11.18 -34.00
C VAL A 75 -8.25 10.67 -34.34
N GLU A 76 -8.85 11.10 -35.44
CA GLU A 76 -10.18 10.65 -35.86
C GLU A 76 -10.18 9.17 -36.28
N THR A 77 -9.13 8.72 -36.98
CA THR A 77 -8.93 7.31 -37.32
C THR A 77 -8.85 6.45 -36.05
N LEU A 78 -8.04 6.84 -35.07
CA LEU A 78 -7.90 6.13 -33.80
C LEU A 78 -9.20 6.17 -32.97
N ARG A 79 -9.97 7.26 -33.01
CA ARG A 79 -11.29 7.35 -32.36
C ARG A 79 -12.29 6.38 -33.00
N ALA A 80 -12.30 6.26 -34.32
CA ALA A 80 -13.17 5.31 -35.02
C ALA A 80 -12.80 3.87 -34.65
N GLN A 81 -11.51 3.54 -34.62
CA GLN A 81 -11.01 2.24 -34.17
C GLN A 81 -11.33 1.96 -32.70
N GLN A 82 -11.21 2.94 -31.81
CA GLN A 82 -11.57 2.80 -30.40
C GLN A 82 -13.06 2.47 -30.23
N LYS A 83 -13.93 3.14 -31.00
CA LYS A 83 -15.39 2.95 -30.96
C LYS A 83 -15.83 1.59 -31.50
N SER A 84 -15.11 1.01 -32.46
CA SER A 84 -15.42 -0.33 -32.98
C SER A 84 -15.04 -1.44 -32.01
N LEU A 85 -14.18 -1.17 -31.02
CA LEU A 85 -13.76 -2.14 -30.02
C LEU A 85 -14.69 -2.16 -28.79
N PRO A 86 -15.17 -3.35 -28.35
CA PRO A 86 -15.96 -3.45 -27.14
C PRO A 86 -15.15 -3.05 -25.90
N VAL A 87 -15.82 -2.42 -24.92
CA VAL A 87 -15.19 -1.98 -23.65
C VAL A 87 -14.68 -3.17 -22.84
N ARG A 88 -15.48 -4.25 -22.82
CA ARG A 88 -15.25 -5.47 -22.07
C ARG A 88 -15.32 -6.67 -23.00
N VAL A 89 -14.46 -7.64 -22.77
CA VAL A 89 -14.47 -8.94 -23.44
C VAL A 89 -14.33 -10.06 -22.40
N PRO A 90 -14.81 -11.28 -22.70
CA PRO A 90 -14.49 -12.45 -21.89
C PRO A 90 -12.98 -12.65 -21.73
N LEU A 91 -12.56 -13.15 -20.58
CA LEU A 91 -11.14 -13.38 -20.27
C LEU A 91 -10.44 -14.25 -21.32
N ILE A 92 -11.13 -15.28 -21.83
CA ILE A 92 -10.62 -16.15 -22.90
C ILE A 92 -10.31 -15.39 -24.20
N GLN A 93 -11.05 -14.32 -24.50
CA GLN A 93 -10.80 -13.47 -25.67
C GLN A 93 -9.72 -12.42 -25.40
N ALA A 94 -9.59 -11.94 -24.16
CA ALA A 94 -8.52 -11.01 -23.79
C ALA A 94 -7.13 -11.67 -23.74
N ARG A 95 -7.07 -12.98 -23.47
CA ARG A 95 -5.83 -13.75 -23.35
C ARG A 95 -5.94 -15.06 -24.13
N PRO A 96 -6.00 -15.00 -25.48
CA PRO A 96 -5.99 -16.20 -26.29
C PRO A 96 -4.69 -16.98 -26.06
N ASN A 97 -4.79 -18.30 -25.93
CA ASN A 97 -3.66 -19.23 -25.78
C ASN A 97 -2.82 -19.06 -24.49
N GLN A 98 -3.34 -18.41 -23.46
CA GLN A 98 -2.71 -18.37 -22.13
C GLN A 98 -3.49 -19.23 -21.15
N GLU A 99 -2.78 -19.86 -20.21
CA GLU A 99 -3.41 -20.56 -19.09
C GLU A 99 -4.19 -19.53 -18.24
N LEU A 100 -5.52 -19.67 -18.22
CA LEU A 100 -6.40 -18.77 -17.49
C LEU A 100 -6.37 -19.13 -16.02
N VAL A 101 -5.38 -18.60 -15.31
CA VAL A 101 -5.19 -18.84 -13.88
C VAL A 101 -5.31 -17.57 -13.06
N LYS A 102 -5.92 -17.69 -11.88
CA LYS A 102 -5.97 -16.66 -10.85
C LYS A 102 -5.09 -17.08 -9.67
N LEU A 103 -4.53 -16.11 -8.96
CA LEU A 103 -3.86 -16.38 -7.69
C LEU A 103 -4.90 -16.87 -6.67
N SER A 104 -4.59 -17.95 -5.95
CA SER A 104 -5.43 -18.45 -4.85
C SER A 104 -5.65 -17.32 -3.82
N THR A 105 -6.88 -16.79 -3.77
CA THR A 105 -7.21 -15.63 -2.94
C THR A 105 -7.44 -16.02 -1.49
N GLY A 106 -7.88 -17.26 -1.20
CA GLY A 106 -8.25 -17.70 0.14
C GLY A 106 -7.08 -17.65 1.14
N ARG A 107 -5.98 -18.33 0.83
CA ARG A 107 -4.78 -18.35 1.71
C ARG A 107 -4.16 -16.97 1.86
N LYS A 108 -4.11 -16.20 0.77
CA LYS A 108 -3.58 -14.82 0.77
C LYS A 108 -4.44 -13.89 1.63
N HIS A 109 -5.76 -13.98 1.51
CA HIS A 109 -6.68 -13.17 2.29
C HIS A 109 -6.56 -13.50 3.78
N LEU A 110 -6.58 -14.78 4.16
CA LEU A 110 -6.36 -15.19 5.55
C LEU A 110 -5.02 -14.68 6.09
N THR A 111 -3.95 -14.82 5.32
CA THR A 111 -2.61 -14.33 5.70
C THR A 111 -2.60 -12.82 5.90
N ASN A 112 -3.25 -12.08 5.01
CA ASN A 112 -3.34 -10.61 5.12
C ASN A 112 -4.13 -10.19 6.35
N VAL A 113 -5.25 -10.86 6.66
CA VAL A 113 -6.02 -10.61 7.88
C VAL A 113 -5.16 -10.85 9.11
N LEU A 114 -4.44 -11.97 9.19
CA LEU A 114 -3.53 -12.26 10.30
C LEU A 114 -2.44 -11.19 10.43
N LYS A 115 -1.85 -10.72 9.33
CA LYS A 115 -0.86 -9.65 9.34
C LYS A 115 -1.43 -8.32 9.82
N LEU A 116 -2.65 -7.96 9.40
CA LEU A 116 -3.30 -6.72 9.82
C LEU A 116 -3.64 -6.75 11.31
N VAL A 117 -4.17 -7.88 11.80
CA VAL A 117 -4.46 -8.05 13.23
C VAL A 117 -3.18 -8.00 14.05
N ALA A 118 -2.12 -8.69 13.62
CA ALA A 118 -0.81 -8.63 14.30
C ALA A 118 -0.25 -7.21 14.33
N TYR A 119 -0.32 -6.48 13.22
CA TYR A 119 0.10 -5.08 13.14
C TYR A 119 -0.69 -4.17 14.08
N GLN A 120 -2.01 -4.37 14.18
CA GLN A 120 -2.86 -3.61 15.09
C GLN A 120 -2.48 -3.89 16.55
N ILE A 121 -2.36 -5.17 16.93
CA ILE A 121 -1.96 -5.58 18.28
C ILE A 121 -0.59 -4.99 18.64
N GLU A 122 0.40 -5.08 17.75
CA GLU A 122 1.73 -4.49 17.97
C GLU A 122 1.63 -2.96 18.18
N SER A 123 0.83 -2.28 17.36
CA SER A 123 0.64 -0.83 17.47
C SER A 123 -0.03 -0.43 18.79
N ASP A 124 -1.02 -1.20 19.24
CA ASP A 124 -1.68 -0.99 20.53
C ASP A 124 -0.72 -1.23 21.69
N LEU A 125 0.11 -2.28 21.64
CA LEU A 125 1.14 -2.54 22.64
C LEU A 125 2.19 -1.40 22.69
N VAL A 126 2.60 -0.86 21.54
CA VAL A 126 3.51 0.29 21.49
C VAL A 126 2.86 1.54 22.09
N ASN A 127 1.57 1.76 21.87
CA ASN A 127 0.84 2.87 22.48
C ASN A 127 0.75 2.72 24.01
N LEU A 128 0.47 1.52 24.51
CA LEU A 128 0.47 1.22 25.94
C LEU A 128 1.87 1.34 26.58
N LEU A 129 2.92 1.07 25.81
CA LEU A 129 4.31 1.22 26.25
C LEU A 129 4.73 2.70 26.39
N ARG A 130 4.12 3.59 25.61
CA ARG A 130 4.54 5.01 25.49
C ARG A 130 4.72 5.75 26.82
N PRO A 131 3.83 5.63 27.83
CA PRO A 131 4.01 6.27 29.13
C PRO A 131 5.19 5.74 29.95
N HIS A 132 5.71 4.57 29.60
CA HIS A 132 6.72 3.83 30.37
C HIS A 132 8.10 3.78 29.71
N TYR A 133 8.22 4.25 28.46
CA TYR A 133 9.46 4.20 27.71
C TYR A 133 9.65 5.48 26.89
N ALA A 134 10.60 6.32 27.31
CA ALA A 134 10.84 7.61 26.66
C ALA A 134 11.21 7.48 25.17
N ARG A 135 11.86 6.38 24.78
CA ARG A 135 12.32 6.12 23.40
C ARG A 135 11.29 5.33 22.58
N THR A 136 10.01 5.44 22.89
CA THR A 136 8.96 4.68 22.19
C THR A 136 8.88 5.01 20.70
N ASP A 137 9.13 6.25 20.31
CA ASP A 137 9.07 6.66 18.90
C ASP A 137 10.24 6.13 18.07
N ASP A 138 11.42 5.97 18.69
CA ASP A 138 12.62 5.44 18.04
C ASP A 138 12.70 3.90 18.08
N GLU A 139 12.34 3.32 19.23
CA GLU A 139 12.65 1.92 19.55
C GLU A 139 11.44 1.12 20.07
N GLY A 140 10.25 1.72 20.20
CA GLY A 140 9.10 1.07 20.82
C GLY A 140 8.69 -0.22 20.10
N ARG A 141 8.58 -0.19 18.76
CA ARG A 141 8.28 -1.40 17.97
C ARG A 141 9.33 -2.48 18.14
N THR A 142 10.62 -2.12 18.02
CA THR A 142 11.73 -3.05 18.23
C THR A 142 11.70 -3.68 19.62
N LEU A 143 11.37 -2.88 20.65
CA LEU A 143 11.26 -3.37 22.03
C LEU A 143 10.11 -4.38 22.19
N ILE A 144 8.92 -4.07 21.66
CA ILE A 144 7.78 -4.99 21.68
C ILE A 144 8.10 -6.30 20.94
N GLN A 145 8.68 -6.20 19.73
CA GLN A 145 9.07 -7.38 18.96
C GLN A 145 10.10 -8.23 19.71
N THR A 146 11.09 -7.60 20.34
CA THR A 146 12.10 -8.31 21.15
C THR A 146 11.44 -9.01 22.35
N ALA A 147 10.50 -8.36 23.03
CA ALA A 147 9.78 -8.96 24.16
C ALA A 147 8.91 -10.14 23.72
N LEU A 148 8.20 -10.04 22.60
CA LEU A 148 7.34 -11.11 22.06
C LEU A 148 8.13 -12.30 21.51
N GLN A 149 9.35 -12.07 21.01
CA GLN A 149 10.27 -13.13 20.58
C GLN A 149 11.05 -13.75 21.75
N GLY A 150 11.03 -13.10 22.92
CA GLY A 150 11.71 -13.57 24.11
C GLY A 150 11.07 -14.83 24.69
N ALA A 151 11.89 -15.64 25.36
CA ALA A 151 11.39 -16.78 26.12
C ALA A 151 10.54 -16.31 27.32
N ALA A 152 9.55 -17.11 27.68
CA ALA A 152 8.71 -16.89 28.83
C ALA A 152 8.36 -18.21 29.50
N THR A 153 8.28 -18.20 30.83
CA THR A 153 7.77 -19.32 31.60
C THR A 153 6.26 -19.18 31.76
N LEU A 154 5.52 -20.23 31.44
CA LEU A 154 4.07 -20.32 31.62
C LEU A 154 3.75 -21.24 32.78
N GLU A 155 3.14 -20.69 33.83
CA GLU A 155 2.79 -21.43 35.05
C GLU A 155 1.30 -21.32 35.31
N PRO A 156 0.49 -22.33 34.93
CA PRO A 156 -0.89 -22.40 35.34
C PRO A 156 -0.99 -22.69 36.84
N THR A 157 -1.79 -21.91 37.54
CA THR A 157 -2.15 -22.11 38.95
C THR A 157 -3.63 -22.45 39.07
N ALA A 158 -4.11 -22.69 40.29
CA ALA A 158 -5.53 -22.93 40.53
C ALA A 158 -6.43 -21.73 40.15
N THR A 159 -5.89 -20.50 40.16
CA THR A 159 -6.69 -19.27 40.03
C THR A 159 -6.27 -18.37 38.89
N GLU A 160 -5.08 -18.54 38.32
CA GLU A 160 -4.52 -17.66 37.28
C GLU A 160 -3.47 -18.38 36.43
N LEU A 161 -3.20 -17.84 35.25
CA LEU A 161 -2.07 -18.26 34.42
C LEU A 161 -0.97 -17.19 34.49
N ARG A 162 0.16 -17.54 35.11
CA ARG A 162 1.31 -16.65 35.23
C ARG A 162 2.21 -16.78 34.01
N VAL A 163 2.58 -15.63 33.45
CA VAL A 163 3.46 -15.47 32.30
C VAL A 163 4.65 -14.64 32.74
N THR A 164 5.78 -15.30 32.96
CA THR A 164 7.01 -14.64 33.39
C THR A 164 7.97 -14.53 32.22
N LEU A 165 8.10 -13.33 31.66
CA LEU A 165 9.02 -13.03 30.56
C LEU A 165 10.47 -13.05 31.06
N CYS A 166 11.39 -13.55 30.24
CA CYS A 166 12.82 -13.38 30.50
C CYS A 166 13.19 -11.88 30.45
N PRO A 167 14.14 -11.43 31.27
CA PRO A 167 14.61 -10.06 31.22
C PRO A 167 15.33 -9.78 29.89
N LEU A 168 15.20 -8.54 29.42
CA LEU A 168 15.90 -8.03 28.25
C LEU A 168 17.32 -7.60 28.60
N SER A 169 18.13 -7.33 27.57
CA SER A 169 19.57 -7.00 27.68
C SER A 169 19.89 -5.73 28.47
N SER A 170 18.90 -4.90 28.81
CA SER A 170 19.10 -3.71 29.64
C SER A 170 17.98 -3.57 30.66
N ALA A 171 18.35 -3.15 31.88
CA ALA A 171 17.41 -3.02 33.00
C ALA A 171 16.22 -2.10 32.68
N HIS A 172 16.48 -0.95 32.05
CA HIS A 172 15.44 0.00 31.66
C HIS A 172 14.42 -0.59 30.65
N ARG A 173 14.88 -1.38 29.68
CA ARG A 173 13.98 -2.08 28.73
C ARG A 173 13.13 -3.12 29.44
N SER A 174 13.72 -3.91 30.33
CA SER A 174 13.00 -4.89 31.14
C SER A 174 11.96 -4.22 32.05
N GLN A 175 12.29 -3.07 32.65
CA GLN A 175 11.37 -2.27 33.49
C GLN A 175 10.19 -1.72 32.68
N ALA A 176 10.44 -1.22 31.46
CA ALA A 176 9.38 -0.75 30.59
C ALA A 176 8.41 -1.87 30.19
N VAL A 177 8.93 -3.06 29.87
CA VAL A 177 8.10 -4.26 29.58
C VAL A 177 7.35 -4.73 30.82
N ALA A 178 7.95 -4.66 32.01
CA ALA A 178 7.26 -4.99 33.26
C ALA A 178 6.09 -4.03 33.54
N ALA A 179 6.28 -2.72 33.32
CA ALA A 179 5.22 -1.72 33.47
C ALA A 179 4.10 -1.90 32.44
N LEU A 180 4.44 -2.25 31.19
CA LEU A 180 3.46 -2.68 30.19
C LEU A 180 2.69 -3.92 30.67
N GLY A 181 3.38 -4.92 31.23
CA GLY A 181 2.77 -6.12 31.81
C GLY A 181 1.78 -5.77 32.94
N ASP A 182 2.12 -4.83 33.82
CA ASP A 182 1.20 -4.32 34.83
C ASP A 182 -0.04 -3.66 34.22
N THR A 183 0.12 -2.85 33.17
CA THR A 183 -1.01 -2.26 32.44
C THR A 183 -1.90 -3.34 31.82
N LEU A 184 -1.32 -4.39 31.23
CA LEU A 184 -2.08 -5.52 30.68
C LEU A 184 -2.81 -6.30 31.77
N ASN A 185 -2.22 -6.43 32.96
CA ASN A 185 -2.83 -7.12 34.11
C ASN A 185 -4.11 -6.43 34.62
N GLU A 186 -4.25 -5.12 34.41
CA GLU A 186 -5.45 -4.35 34.76
C GLU A 186 -6.66 -4.73 33.92
N SER A 187 -6.45 -5.20 32.67
CA SER A 187 -7.52 -5.64 31.78
C SER A 187 -8.27 -6.90 32.26
N GLN A 188 -7.72 -7.63 33.23
CA GLN A 188 -8.24 -8.91 33.73
C GLN A 188 -8.54 -9.93 32.61
N THR A 189 -7.78 -9.87 31.52
CA THR A 189 -7.97 -10.76 30.36
C THR A 189 -7.76 -12.23 30.77
N CYS A 190 -8.72 -13.08 30.43
CA CYS A 190 -8.63 -14.53 30.65
C CYS A 190 -7.93 -15.22 29.47
N PHE A 191 -7.17 -16.29 29.76
CA PHE A 191 -6.59 -17.11 28.72
C PHE A 191 -7.69 -17.84 27.93
N PRO A 192 -7.69 -17.77 26.59
CA PRO A 192 -8.75 -18.35 25.75
C PRO A 192 -9.04 -19.82 26.08
N GLY A 193 -10.32 -20.17 26.17
CA GLY A 193 -10.76 -21.52 26.51
C GLY A 193 -10.68 -21.87 28.01
N THR A 194 -10.30 -20.92 28.87
CA THR A 194 -10.24 -21.12 30.33
C THR A 194 -10.87 -19.95 31.09
N ARG A 195 -10.99 -20.08 32.41
CA ARG A 195 -11.35 -18.99 33.33
C ARG A 195 -10.14 -18.40 34.07
N LEU A 196 -8.92 -18.72 33.61
CA LEU A 196 -7.70 -18.28 34.26
C LEU A 196 -7.34 -16.87 33.76
N PRO A 197 -7.41 -15.82 34.61
CA PRO A 197 -6.84 -14.52 34.28
C PRO A 197 -5.34 -14.64 34.02
N LEU A 198 -4.87 -13.91 33.02
CA LEU A 198 -3.45 -13.80 32.69
C LEU A 198 -2.77 -12.82 33.65
N ARG A 199 -1.60 -13.22 34.16
CA ARG A 199 -0.72 -12.38 34.96
C ARG A 199 0.68 -12.32 34.37
N PHE A 200 1.05 -11.15 33.86
CA PHE A 200 2.36 -10.88 33.28
C PHE A 200 3.34 -10.34 34.32
N ALA A 201 4.57 -10.84 34.25
CA ALA A 201 5.72 -10.35 35.03
C ALA A 201 7.01 -10.48 34.19
N VAL A 202 8.07 -9.82 34.63
CA VAL A 202 9.42 -10.00 34.06
C VAL A 202 10.33 -10.54 35.16
N ALA A 203 11.07 -11.61 34.89
CA ALA A 203 11.94 -12.22 35.88
C ALA A 203 13.01 -11.22 36.38
N GLY A 204 13.18 -11.16 37.70
CA GLY A 204 14.13 -10.24 38.35
C GLY A 204 13.66 -8.79 38.46
N ILE A 205 12.38 -8.48 38.15
CA ILE A 205 11.79 -7.17 38.37
C ILE A 205 10.62 -7.30 39.33
N ASP A 206 10.83 -6.83 40.56
CA ASP A 206 9.78 -6.73 41.55
C ASP A 206 8.91 -5.49 41.32
N LYS A 207 7.62 -5.60 41.63
CA LYS A 207 6.69 -4.47 41.58
C LYS A 207 7.21 -3.38 42.52
N CYS A 208 7.61 -2.24 41.97
CA CYS A 208 7.89 -1.07 42.77
C CYS A 208 6.57 -0.60 43.37
N SER A 209 6.29 -1.04 44.61
CA SER A 209 5.14 -0.59 45.38
C SER A 209 5.27 0.92 45.63
N LYS A 210 4.69 1.75 44.78
CA LYS A 210 4.46 3.16 45.10
C LYS A 210 3.45 3.21 46.24
N LYS A 211 3.93 3.17 47.48
CA LYS A 211 3.19 3.67 48.64
C LYS A 211 2.86 5.14 48.37
N ARG A 212 1.60 5.43 48.03
CA ARG A 212 1.04 6.78 48.22
C ARG A 212 0.82 6.94 49.73
N THR A 213 1.82 7.47 50.43
CA THR A 213 1.58 8.15 51.70
C THR A 213 0.99 9.52 51.38
N GLY A 214 -0.24 9.73 51.85
CA GLY A 214 -0.85 11.05 51.95
C GLY A 214 -0.28 11.86 53.10
#